data_AF-A0AAE9WFL3-F1
#
_entry.id   AF-A0AAE9WFL3-F1
#
_cell.length_a   1.000
_cell.length_b   1.000
_cell.length_c   1.000
_cell.angle_alpha   90.00
_cell.angle_beta   90.00
_cell.angle_gamma   90.00
#
_symmetry.space_group_name_H-M   'P 1'
#
loop_
_entity.id
_entity.type
_entity.pdbx_description
1 polymer ?
#
loop_
_entity_poly.entity_id
_entity_poly.type
_entity_poly.pdbx_seq_one_letter_code
_entity_poly.pdbx_strand_id
1 'polypeptide(L)' 'MASSTIYNIFFRKNSSFYATIFASAFFTKIGFDIFADKVWENANAGMQWKDVKSRFLNKEEEEEE' A
#
# COMPACT_ATOMS: atom_id res chain seq x y z
N MET A 1 -21.81 4.96 -25.50
CA MET A 1 -22.70 4.05 -24.73
C MET A 1 -22.09 3.63 -23.39
N ALA A 2 -20.85 3.12 -23.32
CA ALA A 2 -20.25 2.71 -22.03
C ALA A 2 -20.17 3.82 -20.96
N SER A 3 -19.82 5.05 -21.35
CA SER A 3 -19.74 6.21 -20.44
C SER A 3 -21.09 6.55 -19.78
N SER A 4 -22.21 6.43 -20.52
CA SER A 4 -23.53 6.68 -19.93
C SER A 4 -23.95 5.57 -18.96
N THR A 5 -23.54 4.32 -19.20
CA THR A 5 -23.78 3.20 -18.28
C THR A 5 -23.03 3.39 -16.96
N ILE A 6 -21.74 3.74 -17.02
CA ILE A 6 -20.92 4.02 -15.82
C ILE A 6 -21.50 5.18 -15.02
N TYR A 7 -21.88 6.27 -15.68
CA TYR A 7 -22.51 7.42 -15.04
C TYR A 7 -23.81 7.04 -14.32
N ASN A 8 -24.69 6.29 -14.98
CA ASN A 8 -25.97 5.89 -14.40
C ASN A 8 -25.81 4.95 -13.20
N ILE A 9 -24.78 4.10 -13.18
CA ILE A 9 -24.53 3.14 -12.10
C ILE A 9 -23.90 3.83 -10.89
N PHE A 10 -22.81 4.60 -11.10
CA PHE A 10 -21.98 5.08 -9.99
C PHE A 10 -22.20 6.54 -9.64
N PHE A 11 -22.64 7.39 -10.57
CA PHE A 11 -22.58 8.85 -10.41
C PHE A 11 -23.94 9.55 -10.42
N ARG A 12 -25.01 8.92 -10.94
CA ARG A 12 -26.32 9.56 -11.11
C ARG A 12 -27.12 9.73 -9.82
N LYS A 13 -26.99 8.81 -8.86
CA LYS A 13 -27.74 8.85 -7.59
C LYS A 13 -26.77 9.13 -6.44
N ASN A 14 -27.10 10.10 -5.57
CA ASN A 14 -26.25 10.48 -4.44
C ASN A 14 -25.86 9.30 -3.54
N SER A 15 -26.79 8.38 -3.25
CA SER A 15 -26.48 7.20 -2.43
C SER A 15 -25.45 6.27 -3.09
N SER A 16 -25.59 6.00 -4.38
CA SER A 16 -24.63 5.20 -5.15
C SER A 16 -23.28 5.92 -5.27
N PHE A 17 -23.31 7.24 -5.44
CA PHE A 17 -22.13 8.08 -5.52
C PHE A 17 -21.31 8.04 -4.23
N TYR A 18 -21.93 8.26 -3.07
CA TYR A 18 -21.24 8.18 -1.78
C TYR A 18 -20.74 6.77 -1.47
N ALA A 19 -21.53 5.73 -1.78
CA ALA A 19 -21.09 4.34 -1.62
C ALA A 19 -19.85 4.03 -2.49
N THR A 20 -19.83 4.54 -3.73
CA THR A 20 -18.69 4.41 -4.64
C THR A 20 -17.45 5.11 -4.09
N ILE A 21 -17.59 6.32 -3.54
CA ILE A 21 -16.49 7.05 -2.90
C ILE A 21 -15.92 6.26 -1.72
N PHE A 22 -16.78 5.75 -0.83
CA PHE A 22 -16.29 5.01 0.34
C PHE A 22 -15.62 3.68 -0.04
N ALA A 23 -16.23 2.92 -0.95
CA ALA A 23 -15.65 1.69 -1.43
C ALA A 23 -14.30 1.94 -2.13
N SER A 24 -14.25 2.91 -3.05
CA SER A 24 -13.01 3.25 -3.75
C SER A 24 -11.92 3.74 -2.80
N ALA A 25 -12.24 4.58 -1.82
CA ALA A 25 -11.27 5.05 -0.83
C ALA A 25 -10.69 3.90 0.00
N PHE A 26 -11.52 2.95 0.43
CA PHE A 26 -11.09 1.77 1.17
C PHE A 26 -10.11 0.91 0.37
N PHE A 27 -10.48 0.53 -0.85
CA PHE A 27 -9.61 -0.30 -1.69
C PHE A 27 -8.36 0.42 -2.16
N THR A 28 -8.48 1.71 -2.49
CA THR A 28 -7.34 2.54 -2.91
C THR A 28 -6.33 2.66 -1.77
N LYS A 29 -6.77 2.86 -0.53
CA LYS A 29 -5.86 2.90 0.63
C LYS A 29 -5.02 1.63 0.71
N ILE A 30 -5.65 0.46 0.70
CA ILE A 30 -4.94 -0.83 0.79
C ILE A 30 -3.95 -1.00 -0.36
N GLY A 31 -4.38 -0.72 -1.59
CA GLY A 31 -3.52 -0.83 -2.76
C GLY A 31 -2.36 0.17 -2.73
N PHE A 32 -2.63 1.40 -2.30
CA PHE A 32 -1.64 2.46 -2.20
C PHE A 32 -0.59 2.16 -1.14
N ASP A 33 -0.99 1.71 0.05
CA ASP A 33 -0.05 1.36 1.13
C ASP A 33 0.94 0.27 0.65
N ILE A 34 0.42 -0.83 0.07
CA ILE A 34 1.26 -1.91 -0.47
C ILE A 34 2.19 -1.41 -1.58
N PHE A 35 1.68 -0.57 -2.48
CA PHE A 35 2.45 -0.05 -3.59
C PHE A 35 3.55 0.91 -3.12
N ALA A 36 3.21 1.85 -2.25
CA ALA A 36 4.13 2.84 -1.70
C ALA A 36 5.24 2.15 -0.90
N ASP A 37 4.90 1.16 -0.07
CA ASP A 37 5.88 0.37 0.67
C ASP A 37 6.85 -0.33 -0.29
N LYS A 38 6.36 -1.01 -1.33
CA LYS A 38 7.23 -1.64 -2.33
C LYS A 38 8.16 -0.67 -3.04
N VAL A 39 7.65 0.50 -3.42
CA VAL A 39 8.46 1.55 -4.05
C VAL A 39 9.56 2.01 -3.09
N TRP A 40 9.21 2.24 -1.83
CA TRP A 40 10.15 2.65 -0.79
C TRP A 40 11.22 1.60 -0.51
N GLU A 41 10.82 0.33 -0.39
CA GLU A 41 11.71 -0.81 -0.18
C GLU A 41 12.72 -0.96 -1.33
N ASN A 42 12.25 -0.89 -2.56
CA ASN A 42 13.13 -1.02 -3.71
C ASN A 42 14.09 0.18 -3.83
N ALA A 43 13.62 1.38 -3.52
CA ALA A 43 14.45 2.59 -3.56
C ALA A 43 15.52 2.63 -2.46
N ASN A 44 15.27 1.97 -1.32
CA ASN A 44 16.18 1.97 -0.15
C ASN A 44 16.80 0.60 0.13
N ALA A 45 16.81 -0.30 -0.86
CA ALA A 45 17.29 -1.66 -0.69
C ALA A 45 18.71 -1.69 -0.11
N GLY A 46 18.91 -2.51 0.94
CA GLY A 46 20.20 -2.65 1.61
C GLY A 46 20.49 -1.59 2.68
N MET A 47 19.66 -0.56 2.81
CA MET A 47 19.75 0.44 3.89
C MET A 47 18.68 0.23 4.97
N GLN A 48 17.66 -0.59 4.68
CA GLN A 48 16.56 -0.78 5.60
C GLN A 48 16.99 -1.67 6.77
N TRP A 49 16.47 -1.41 7.97
CA TRP A 49 16.80 -2.20 9.15
C TRP A 49 16.62 -3.70 8.92
N LYS A 50 15.54 -4.10 8.25
CA LYS A 50 15.28 -5.50 7.87
C LYS A 50 16.38 -6.14 7.02
N ASP A 51 17.12 -5.35 6.24
CA ASP A 51 18.22 -5.83 5.38
C ASP A 51 19.56 -5.88 6.14
N VAL A 52 19.76 -4.99 7.12
CA VAL A 52 21.05 -4.87 7.84
C VAL A 52 21.05 -5.52 9.23
N LYS A 53 19.88 -5.83 9.81
CA LYS A 53 19.72 -6.32 11.18
C LYS A 53 20.57 -7.55 11.51
N SER A 54 20.68 -8.51 10.59
CA SER A 54 21.43 -9.74 10.81
C SER A 54 22.91 -9.49 11.13
N ARG A 55 23.49 -8.40 10.61
CA ARG A 55 24.88 -8.03 10.88
C ARG A 55 25.12 -7.60 12.32
N PHE A 56 24.10 -7.10 13.00
CA PHE A 56 24.20 -6.62 14.37
C PHE A 56 23.91 -7.74 15.38
N LEU A 57 22.87 -8.54 15.11
CA LEU A 57 22.54 -9.68 15.97
C LEU A 57 23.66 -10.73 16.02
N ASN A 58 24.24 -11.08 14.86
CA ASN A 58 25.34 -12.04 14.84
C ASN A 58 26.60 -11.49 15.55
N LYS A 59 26.80 -10.18 15.52
CA LYS A 59 27.93 -9.53 16.19
C LYS A 59 27.76 -9.48 17.71
N GLU A 60 26.52 -9.34 18.20
CA GLU A 60 26.21 -9.49 19.63
C GLU A 60 26.45 -10.93 20.10
N GLU A 61 26.04 -11.93 19.31
CA GLU A 61 26.30 -13.35 19.63
C GLU A 61 27.81 -13.68 19.65
N GLU A 62 28.60 -13.17 18.70
CA GLU A 62 30.07 -13.34 18.67
C GLU A 62 30.81 -12.60 19.80
N GLU A 63 30.22 -11.54 20.39
CA GLU A 63 30.81 -10.80 21.52
C GLU A 63 30.45 -11.43 22.88
N GLU A 64 29.41 -12.28 22.94
CA GLU A 64 29.01 -13.02 24.14
C GLU A 64 29.71 -14.39 24.30
N GLU A 65 30.31 -14.95 23.23
CA GLU A 65 31.20 -16.14 23.26
C GLU A 65 32.66 -15.81 23.60
#